data_AF-A0A2U1VV03-F1
#
_entry.id   AF-A0A2U1VV03-F1
#
_cell.length_a   1.000
_cell.length_b   1.000
_cell.length_c   1.000
_cell.angle_alpha   90.00
_cell.angle_beta   90.00
_cell.angle_gamma   90.00
#
_symmetry.space_group_name_H-M   'P 1'
#
loop_
_entity.id
_entity.type
_entity.pdbx_description
1 polymer ?
#
loop_
_entity_poly.entity_id
_entity_poly.type
_entity_poly.pdbx_seq_one_letter_code
_entity_poly.pdbx_strand_id
1 'polypeptide(L)' 'MKPAPSSILVDAVGPEHFTLTVLFDGQRFDCGRYISRVAAMQAGRLFIQRKEGEAAGGRTKRKPGRG' A
#
# COMPACT_ATOMS: atom_id res chain seq x y z
N MET A 1 18.64 -6.99 8.72
CA MET A 1 17.53 -6.30 9.43
C MET A 1 16.22 -6.84 8.88
N LYS A 2 15.33 -7.38 9.73
CA LYS A 2 13.99 -7.80 9.30
C LYS A 2 13.24 -6.52 8.91
N PRO A 3 12.61 -6.41 7.72
CA PRO A 3 11.75 -5.27 7.43
C PRO A 3 10.64 -5.26 8.49
N ALA A 4 10.35 -4.08 9.05
CA ALA A 4 9.26 -3.91 9.99
C ALA A 4 7.96 -4.44 9.37
N PRO A 5 7.11 -5.15 10.14
CA PRO A 5 5.91 -5.75 9.58
C PRO A 5 4.96 -4.66 9.09
N SER A 6 4.77 -4.56 7.77
CA SER A 6 3.75 -3.71 7.17
C SER A 6 2.37 -4.32 7.43
N SER A 7 1.40 -3.50 7.83
CA SER A 7 0.02 -3.95 8.11
C SER A 7 -0.99 -3.12 7.33
N ILE A 8 -1.97 -3.79 6.73
CA ILE A 8 -3.10 -3.15 6.05
C ILE A 8 -4.32 -3.24 6.97
N LEU A 9 -4.89 -2.09 7.31
CA LEU A 9 -6.12 -1.97 8.09
C LEU A 9 -7.22 -1.43 7.17
N VAL A 10 -8.34 -2.15 7.10
CA VAL A 10 -9.50 -1.74 6.32
C VAL A 10 -10.71 -1.76 7.23
N ASP A 11 -11.25 -0.59 7.52
CA ASP A 11 -12.44 -0.40 8.34
C ASP A 11 -13.66 -0.15 7.45
N ALA A 12 -14.75 -0.86 7.71
CA ALA A 12 -16.02 -0.59 7.05
C ALA A 12 -16.73 0.56 7.78
N VAL A 13 -16.96 1.66 7.08
CA VAL A 13 -17.70 2.83 7.59
C VAL A 13 -19.12 2.92 7.03
N GLY A 14 -19.51 1.95 6.19
CA GLY A 14 -20.85 1.80 5.63
C GLY A 14 -20.95 0.58 4.70
N PRO A 15 -22.12 0.31 4.10
CA PRO A 15 -22.34 -0.86 3.24
C PRO A 15 -21.37 -0.95 2.05
N GLU A 16 -21.00 0.21 1.49
CA GLU A 16 -20.11 0.33 0.33
C GLU A 16 -19.01 1.37 0.58
N HIS A 17 -18.66 1.61 1.85
CA HIS A 17 -17.63 2.58 2.21
C HIS A 17 -16.61 1.94 3.15
N PHE A 18 -15.36 1.93 2.70
CA PHE A 18 -14.24 1.34 3.41
C PHE A 18 -13.12 2.36 3.54
N THR A 19 -12.57 2.55 4.73
CA THR A 19 -11.38 3.38 4.94
C THR A 19 -10.14 2.50 4.98
N LEU A 20 -9.11 2.89 4.25
CA LEU A 20 -7.83 2.19 4.22
C LEU A 20 -6.80 2.97 5.04
N THR A 21 -6.16 2.27 5.96
CA THR A 21 -4.95 2.74 6.64
C THR A 21 -3.85 1.71 6.45
N VAL A 22 -2.66 2.16 6.09
CA VAL A 22 -1.47 1.32 6.00
C VAL A 22 -0.49 1.72 7.09
N LEU A 23 -0.02 0.75 7.85
CA LEU A 23 1.13 0.89 8.74
C LEU A 23 2.36 0.36 7.99
N PHE A 24 3.34 1.22 7.74
CA PHE A 24 4.59 0.87 7.08
C PHE A 24 5.75 1.46 7.88
N ASP A 25 6.69 0.61 8.30
CA ASP A 25 7.88 1.00 9.06
C ASP A 25 7.58 1.83 10.32
N GLY A 26 6.52 1.45 11.05
CA GLY A 26 6.05 2.16 12.24
C GLY A 26 5.30 3.47 11.94
N GLN A 27 5.24 3.90 10.68
CA GLN A 27 4.49 5.07 10.25
C GLN A 27 3.09 4.70 9.76
N ARG A 28 2.09 5.50 10.17
CA ARG A 28 0.71 5.38 9.72
C ARG A 28 0.45 6.25 8.50
N PHE A 29 -0.20 5.68 7.49
CA PHE A 29 -0.65 6.35 6.28
C PHE A 29 -2.14 6.13 6.11
N ASP A 30 -2.92 7.21 6.12
CA ASP A 30 -4.35 7.16 5.84
C ASP A 30 -4.56 7.34 4.32
N CYS A 31 -4.98 6.26 3.65
CA CYS A 31 -5.09 6.18 2.19
C CYS A 31 -6.48 6.57 1.66
N GLY A 32 -7.39 7.00 2.52
CA GLY A 32 -8.71 7.51 2.15
C GLY A 32 -9.81 6.45 2.10
N ARG A 33 -10.89 6.77 1.38
CA ARG A 33 -12.12 5.96 1.28
C ARG A 33 -12.20 5.20 -0.05
N TYR A 34 -12.73 3.99 0.01
CA TYR A 34 -12.90 3.05 -1.09
C TYR A 34 -14.33 2.53 -1.13
N ILE A 35 -14.80 2.20 -2.34
CA ILE A 35 -16.15 1.66 -2.57
C ILE A 35 -16.29 0.16 -2.23
N SER A 36 -15.16 -0.54 -2.08
CA SER A 36 -15.14 -1.95 -1.73
C SER A 36 -13.90 -2.33 -0.92
N ARG A 37 -14.04 -3.34 -0.07
CA ARG A 37 -12.92 -3.92 0.68
C ARG A 37 -11.81 -4.42 -0.24
N VAL A 38 -12.18 -5.00 -1.38
CA VAL A 38 -11.21 -5.52 -2.36
C VAL A 38 -10.38 -4.38 -2.95
N ALA A 39 -10.99 -3.26 -3.31
CA ALA A 39 -10.27 -2.09 -3.81
C ALA A 39 -9.31 -1.52 -2.75
N ALA A 40 -9.74 -1.42 -1.49
CA ALA A 40 -8.89 -0.99 -0.38
C ALA A 40 -7.69 -1.94 -0.18
N MET A 41 -7.91 -3.25 -0.18
CA MET A 41 -6.84 -4.24 -0.04
C MET A 41 -5.83 -4.19 -1.18
N GLN A 42 -6.29 -4.07 -2.43
CA GLN A 42 -5.41 -3.94 -3.60
C GLN A 42 -4.56 -2.66 -3.51
N ALA A 43 -5.18 -1.53 -3.16
CA ALA A 43 -4.48 -0.27 -2.97
C ALA A 43 -3.44 -0.35 -1.83
N GLY A 44 -3.79 -0.97 -0.71
CA GLY A 44 -2.86 -1.18 0.41
C GLY A 44 -1.63 -2.01 0.02
N ARG A 45 -1.82 -3.09 -0.76
CA ARG A 45 -0.71 -3.90 -1.26
C ARG A 45 0.21 -3.12 -2.21
N LEU A 46 -0.39 -2.34 -3.12
CA LEU A 46 0.38 -1.47 -4.03
C LEU A 46 1.13 -0.38 -3.27
N PHE A 47 0.54 0.17 -2.21
CA PHE A 47 1.19 1.17 -1.36
C PHE A 47 2.46 0.59 -0.71
N ILE A 48 2.35 -0.58 -0.08
CA ILE A 48 3.49 -1.28 0.54
C ILE A 48 4.57 -1.55 -0.50
N GLN A 49 4.22 -2.14 -1.65
CA GLN A 49 5.19 -2.44 -2.71
C GLN A 49 5.93 -1.17 -3.20
N ARG A 50 5.22 -0.05 -3.32
CA ARG A 50 5.82 1.24 -3.70
C ARG A 50 6.74 1.77 -2.60
N LYS A 51 6.33 1.68 -1.34
CA LYS A 51 7.15 2.12 -0.19
C LYS A 51 8.39 1.27 0.02
N GLU A 52 8.31 -0.03 -0.17
CA GLU A 52 9.47 -0.92 -0.19
C GLU A 52 10.43 -0.56 -1.34
N GLY A 53 9.90 -0.25 -2.53
CA GLY A 53 10.70 0.22 -3.67
C GLY A 53 11.33 1.60 -3.47
N GLU A 54 10.69 2.49 -2.72
CA GLU A 54 11.23 3.79 -2.30
C GLU A 54 12.37 3.61 -1.28
N ALA A 55 12.12 2.81 -0.23
CA ALA A 55 13.07 2.54 0.85
C ALA A 55 14.31 1.76 0.39
N ALA A 56 14.17 0.90 -0.62
CA ALA A 56 15.28 0.16 -1.21
C ALA A 56 16.19 1.01 -2.13
N GLY A 57 16.01 2.33 -2.17
CA GLY A 57 16.83 3.24 -2.98
C GLY A 57 16.36 3.27 -4.43
N GLY A 58 15.19 3.87 -4.65
CA GLY A 58 14.45 3.88 -5.90
C GLY A 58 15.27 4.08 -7.18
N ARG A 59 15.78 2.99 -7.78
CA ARG A 59 16.11 2.90 -9.22
C ARG A 59 16.46 1.48 -9.68
N THR A 60 15.65 0.46 -9.42
CA THR A 60 15.66 -0.74 -10.30
C THR A 60 14.83 -0.44 -11.55
N LYS A 61 15.42 0.42 -12.38
CA LYS A 61 15.41 0.42 -13.85
C LYS A 61 14.49 -0.65 -14.44
N ARG A 62 13.22 -0.33 -14.70
CA ARG A 62 12.51 -0.97 -15.81
C ARG A 62 13.29 -0.59 -17.07
N LYS A 63 14.14 -1.49 -17.56
CA LYS A 63 14.58 -1.43 -18.96
C LYS A 63 13.28 -1.38 -19.79
N PRO A 64 13.06 -0.38 -20.67
CA PRO A 64 12.13 -0.59 -21.76
C PRO A 64 12.73 -1.74 -22.58
N GLY A 65 12.08 -2.90 -22.54
CA GLY A 65 12.39 -3.99 -23.45
C GLY A 65 12.05 -3.53 -24.87
N ARG A 66 13.11 -3.29 -25.64
CA ARG A 66 13.26 -3.58 -27.08
C ARG A 66 11.95 -3.66 -27.89
N GLY A 67 11.67 -2.59 -28.63
CA GLY A 67 11.00 -2.62 -29.93
C GLY A 67 11.94 -1.95 -30.91
#